data_AF-A0AAW5TQI4-F1
#
_entry.id   AF-A0AAW5TQI4-F1
#
_cell.length_a   1.000
_cell.length_b   1.000
_cell.length_c   1.000
_cell.angle_alpha   90.00
_cell.angle_beta   90.00
_cell.angle_gamma   90.00
#
_symmetry.space_group_name_H-M   'P 1'
#
loop_
_entity.id
_entity.type
_entity.pdbx_description
1 polymer ?
#
loop_
_entity_poly.entity_id
_entity_poly.type
_entity_poly.pdbx_seq_one_letter_code
_entity_poly.pdbx_strand_id
1 'polypeptide(L)'
;AGLINGVATQNVDNLHQKAGSTRLAELHGNFLRVVCVECGAEFPRAEIAAQLDALNPGWPEDPDPAHVAILASADRAGAEASTFRVAPCPRCGGLLKPAVVFFGEA
;
A
#
# COMPACT_ATOMS: atom_id res chain seq x y z
N ALA A 1 24.18 -2.43 -23.26
CA ALA A 1 22.83 -2.86 -22.80
C ALA A 1 22.61 -4.31 -23.21
N GLY A 2 21.75 -5.07 -22.50
CA GLY A 2 21.35 -6.43 -22.93
C GLY A 2 21.96 -7.62 -22.18
N LEU A 3 22.67 -7.40 -21.07
CA LEU A 3 23.19 -8.52 -20.23
C LEU A 3 22.13 -9.06 -19.25
N ILE A 4 21.11 -8.27 -18.95
CA ILE A 4 20.07 -8.59 -17.97
C ILE A 4 18.76 -8.84 -18.71
N ASN A 5 18.21 -10.05 -18.52
CA ASN A 5 16.94 -10.47 -19.11
C ASN A 5 15.71 -9.99 -18.31
N GLY A 6 15.91 -9.47 -17.12
CA GLY A 6 14.85 -8.95 -16.27
C GLY A 6 15.29 -8.89 -14.83
N VAL A 7 14.48 -8.23 -14.02
CA VAL A 7 14.65 -8.12 -12.57
C VAL A 7 13.38 -8.66 -11.93
N ALA A 8 13.52 -9.57 -10.97
CA ALA A 8 12.43 -9.94 -10.08
C ALA A 8 12.78 -9.38 -8.69
N THR A 9 11.86 -8.66 -8.08
CA THR A 9 12.07 -8.01 -6.79
C THR A 9 10.99 -8.40 -5.80
N GLN A 10 11.39 -8.62 -4.55
CA GLN A 10 10.49 -8.78 -3.41
C GLN A 10 10.17 -7.43 -2.76
N ASN A 11 10.89 -6.38 -3.17
CA ASN A 11 10.66 -5.03 -2.65
C ASN A 11 9.40 -4.44 -3.26
N VAL A 12 8.72 -3.64 -2.45
CA VAL A 12 7.44 -3.00 -2.78
C VAL A 12 7.57 -1.47 -2.87
N ASP A 13 8.80 -0.97 -2.77
CA ASP A 13 9.21 0.45 -2.71
C ASP A 13 9.18 1.20 -4.06
N ASN A 14 8.99 0.47 -5.16
CA ASN A 14 9.01 0.96 -6.53
C ASN A 14 10.35 1.54 -7.03
N LEU A 15 11.47 1.30 -6.34
CA LEU A 15 12.77 1.91 -6.70
C LEU A 15 13.31 1.39 -8.04
N HIS A 16 13.03 0.13 -8.40
CA HIS A 16 13.45 -0.41 -9.69
C HIS A 16 12.78 0.29 -10.88
N GLN A 17 11.49 0.62 -10.77
CA GLN A 17 10.78 1.38 -11.81
C GLN A 17 11.30 2.80 -11.89
N LYS A 18 11.52 3.47 -10.74
CA LYS A 18 12.10 4.82 -10.68
C LYS A 18 13.51 4.87 -11.28
N ALA A 19 14.28 3.80 -11.15
CA ALA A 19 15.60 3.64 -11.77
C ALA A 19 15.55 3.28 -13.28
N GLY A 20 14.36 3.13 -13.87
CA GLY A 20 14.18 2.85 -15.29
C GLY A 20 14.19 1.37 -15.69
N SER A 21 14.01 0.45 -14.75
CA SER A 21 13.89 -0.98 -15.08
C SER A 21 12.60 -1.24 -15.85
N THR A 22 12.70 -1.80 -17.06
CA THR A 22 11.54 -2.03 -17.95
C THR A 22 11.05 -3.48 -17.99
N ARG A 23 11.90 -4.45 -17.62
CA ARG A 23 11.54 -5.88 -17.50
C ARG A 23 11.55 -6.28 -16.03
N LEU A 24 10.52 -5.85 -15.29
CA LEU A 24 10.43 -6.01 -13.84
C LEU A 24 9.26 -6.93 -13.45
N ALA A 25 9.51 -7.89 -12.58
CA ALA A 25 8.49 -8.67 -11.89
C ALA A 25 8.43 -8.25 -10.40
N GLU A 26 7.30 -7.71 -9.98
CA GLU A 26 7.04 -7.25 -8.60
C GLU A 26 6.40 -8.38 -7.80
N LEU A 27 7.22 -9.24 -7.20
CA LEU A 27 6.77 -10.51 -6.62
C LEU A 27 5.79 -10.32 -5.45
N HIS A 28 5.96 -9.24 -4.68
CA HIS A 28 5.10 -8.91 -3.54
C HIS A 28 4.18 -7.71 -3.82
N GLY A 29 3.97 -7.37 -5.09
CA GLY A 29 3.15 -6.22 -5.47
C GLY A 29 3.87 -4.88 -5.31
N ASN A 30 3.11 -3.80 -5.09
CA ASN A 30 3.61 -2.42 -5.17
C ASN A 30 2.83 -1.47 -4.25
N PHE A 31 3.54 -0.67 -3.46
CA PHE A 31 2.90 0.29 -2.55
C PHE A 31 2.20 1.46 -3.22
N LEU A 32 2.48 1.76 -4.49
CA LEU A 32 1.85 2.87 -5.20
C LEU A 32 0.41 2.57 -5.63
N ARG A 33 -0.07 1.35 -5.41
CA ARG A 33 -1.43 0.91 -5.74
C ARG A 33 -2.16 0.43 -4.49
N VAL A 34 -3.49 0.59 -4.50
CA VAL A 34 -4.42 0.10 -3.48
C VAL A 34 -5.49 -0.69 -4.21
N VAL A 35 -5.88 -1.85 -3.67
CA VAL A 35 -6.87 -2.75 -4.26
C VAL A 35 -8.05 -2.96 -3.30
N CYS A 36 -9.26 -3.00 -3.85
CA CYS A 36 -10.45 -3.38 -3.10
C CYS A 36 -10.54 -4.90 -2.98
N VAL A 37 -10.71 -5.41 -1.76
CA VAL A 37 -10.75 -6.85 -1.50
C VAL A 37 -12.07 -7.50 -1.93
N GLU A 38 -13.15 -6.73 -2.07
CA GLU A 38 -14.43 -7.28 -2.54
C GLU A 38 -14.58 -7.22 -4.06
N CYS A 39 -14.25 -6.10 -4.71
CA CYS A 39 -14.51 -5.92 -6.15
C CYS A 39 -13.25 -5.94 -7.04
N GLY A 40 -12.05 -6.01 -6.45
CA GLY A 40 -10.78 -6.05 -7.20
C GLY A 40 -10.40 -4.75 -7.90
N ALA A 41 -11.14 -3.65 -7.72
CA ALA A 41 -10.78 -2.37 -8.30
C ALA A 41 -9.47 -1.85 -7.72
N GLU A 42 -8.59 -1.37 -8.60
CA GLU A 42 -7.31 -0.76 -8.22
C GLU A 42 -7.36 0.76 -8.34
N PHE A 43 -6.69 1.42 -7.41
CA PHE A 43 -6.60 2.87 -7.31
C PHE A 43 -5.15 3.30 -7.04
N PRO A 44 -4.70 4.46 -7.56
CA PRO A 44 -3.44 5.05 -7.15
C PRO A 44 -3.44 5.32 -5.64
N ARG A 45 -2.35 4.97 -4.94
CA ARG A 45 -2.25 5.23 -3.49
C ARG A 45 -2.40 6.71 -3.15
N ALA A 46 -1.91 7.61 -4.00
CA ALA A 46 -2.04 9.05 -3.80
C ALA A 46 -3.50 9.52 -3.75
N GLU A 47 -4.39 8.90 -4.53
CA GLU A 47 -5.81 9.22 -4.51
C GLU A 47 -6.46 8.79 -3.20
N ILE A 48 -6.16 7.57 -2.75
CA ILE A 48 -6.67 7.05 -1.46
C ILE A 48 -6.08 7.83 -0.28
N ALA A 49 -4.82 8.26 -0.35
CA ALA A 49 -4.20 9.12 0.66
C ALA A 49 -4.96 10.45 0.81
N ALA A 50 -5.25 11.14 -0.30
CA ALA A 50 -6.02 12.38 -0.25
C ALA A 50 -7.44 12.17 0.34
N GLN A 51 -8.07 11.02 0.09
CA GLN A 51 -9.35 10.68 0.72
C GLN A 51 -9.21 10.46 2.23
N LEU A 52 -8.15 9.77 2.66
CA LEU A 52 -7.86 9.58 4.09
C LEU A 52 -7.62 10.91 4.80
N ASP A 53 -6.87 11.83 4.19
CA ASP A 53 -6.63 13.16 4.73
C ASP A 53 -7.94 13.95 4.89
N ALA A 54 -8.80 13.91 3.87
CA ALA A 54 -10.12 14.55 3.92
C ALA A 54 -11.04 13.93 4.98
N LEU A 55 -10.93 12.63 5.24
CA LEU A 55 -11.71 11.93 6.25
C LEU A 55 -11.20 12.17 7.68
N ASN A 56 -9.92 12.54 7.84
CA ASN A 56 -9.24 12.67 9.12
C ASN A 56 -8.56 14.05 9.26
N PRO A 57 -9.33 15.15 9.19
CA PRO A 57 -8.76 16.48 9.27
C PRO A 57 -8.05 16.69 10.61
N GLY A 58 -6.81 17.16 10.57
CA GLY A 58 -6.01 17.42 11.77
C GLY A 58 -5.42 16.17 12.43
N TRP A 59 -5.46 15.00 11.76
CA TRP A 59 -4.72 13.83 12.22
C TRP A 59 -3.22 14.17 12.31
N PRO A 60 -2.55 13.90 13.44
CA PRO A 60 -1.15 14.26 13.61
C PRO A 60 -0.27 13.45 12.66
N GLU A 61 0.67 14.14 12.00
CA GLU A 61 1.78 13.45 11.36
C GLU A 61 2.71 12.88 12.43
N ASP A 62 3.03 11.59 12.33
CA ASP A 62 4.07 10.96 13.12
C ASP A 62 5.31 10.76 12.23
N PRO A 63 6.35 11.60 12.38
CA PRO A 63 7.57 11.48 11.59
C PRO A 63 8.51 10.39 12.12
N ASP A 64 8.22 9.75 13.27
CA ASP A 64 9.10 8.73 13.84
C ASP A 64 9.07 7.46 12.98
N PRO A 65 10.18 7.11 12.31
CA PRO A 65 10.23 5.91 11.47
C PRO A 65 10.00 4.61 12.26
N ALA A 66 10.17 4.61 13.59
CA ALA A 66 9.87 3.46 14.43
C ALA A 66 8.35 3.17 14.51
N HIS A 67 7.51 4.20 14.37
CA HIS A 67 6.05 4.08 14.41
C HIS A 67 5.42 3.93 13.01
N VAL A 68 6.15 4.27 11.95
CA VAL A 68 5.70 4.19 10.55
C VAL A 68 6.20 2.90 9.85
N ALA A 69 6.94 2.04 10.56
CA ALA A 69 7.47 0.81 10.02
C ALA A 69 6.35 -0.17 9.59
N ILE A 70 6.53 -0.80 8.43
CA ILE A 70 5.68 -1.92 8.00
C ILE A 70 6.07 -3.14 8.84
N LEU A 71 5.28 -3.41 9.88
CA LEU A 71 5.51 -4.54 10.76
C LEU A 71 4.81 -5.79 10.23
N ALA A 72 5.42 -6.96 10.46
CA ALA A 72 4.80 -8.25 10.17
C ALA A 72 3.65 -8.59 11.14
N SER A 73 3.52 -7.84 12.25
CA SER A 73 2.50 -8.01 13.28
C SER A 73 1.55 -6.82 13.31
N ALA A 74 0.25 -7.10 13.37
CA ALA A 74 -0.77 -6.07 13.58
C ALA A 74 -0.97 -5.79 15.08
N ASP A 75 -1.02 -4.51 15.46
CA ASP A 75 -1.52 -4.10 16.78
C ASP A 75 -3.05 -3.95 16.71
N ARG A 76 -3.73 -5.05 17.04
CA ARG A 76 -5.20 -5.08 17.04
C ARG A 76 -5.80 -4.15 18.08
N ALA A 77 -5.21 -4.09 19.28
CA ALA A 77 -5.75 -3.27 20.37
C ALA A 77 -5.65 -1.78 20.03
N GLY A 78 -4.52 -1.35 19.46
CA GLY A 78 -4.34 -0.01 18.93
C GLY A 78 -5.33 0.32 17.80
N ALA A 79 -5.55 -0.62 16.87
CA ALA A 79 -6.53 -0.45 15.80
C ALA A 79 -7.97 -0.30 16.32
N GLU A 80 -8.38 -1.12 17.29
CA GLU A 80 -9.73 -1.07 17.89
C GLU A 80 -9.95 0.19 18.75
N ALA A 81 -8.89 0.72 19.37
CA ALA A 81 -8.95 1.97 20.14
C ALA A 81 -8.85 3.23 19.26
N SER A 82 -8.48 3.09 17.99
CA SER A 82 -8.25 4.22 17.08
C SER A 82 -9.56 4.89 16.66
N THR A 83 -9.54 6.21 16.57
CA THR A 83 -10.63 7.02 16.00
C THR A 83 -10.43 7.32 14.51
N PHE A 84 -9.34 6.82 13.92
CA PHE A 84 -9.02 7.02 12.51
C PHE A 84 -10.10 6.42 11.60
N ARG A 85 -10.58 7.21 10.64
CA ARG A 85 -11.55 6.77 9.64
C ARG A 85 -10.83 6.23 8.41
N VAL A 86 -11.12 4.96 8.08
CA VAL A 86 -10.61 4.30 6.88
C VAL A 86 -11.46 4.69 5.66
N ALA A 87 -10.80 4.92 4.52
CA ALA A 87 -11.47 5.21 3.26
C ALA A 87 -12.15 3.95 2.70
N PRO A 88 -13.45 4.00 2.35
CA PRO A 88 -14.11 2.90 1.66
C PRO A 88 -13.72 2.90 0.18
N CYS A 89 -13.92 1.77 -0.50
CA CYS A 89 -13.70 1.66 -1.93
C CYS A 89 -14.56 2.67 -2.71
N PRO A 90 -13.98 3.55 -3.55
CA PRO A 90 -14.75 4.50 -4.36
C PRO A 90 -15.75 3.85 -5.32
N ARG A 91 -15.57 2.56 -5.65
CA ARG A 91 -16.43 1.83 -6.57
C ARG A 91 -17.58 1.09 -5.87
N CYS A 92 -17.33 0.38 -4.77
CA CYS A 92 -18.33 -0.49 -4.14
C CYS A 92 -18.55 -0.26 -2.64
N GLY A 93 -17.80 0.65 -2.02
CA GLY A 93 -17.86 0.91 -0.57
C GLY A 93 -17.12 -0.10 0.31
N GLY A 94 -16.51 -1.13 -0.27
CA GLY A 94 -15.82 -2.19 0.44
C GLY A 94 -14.42 -1.82 0.95
N LEU A 95 -13.75 -2.78 1.61
CA LEU A 95 -12.45 -2.61 2.22
C LEU A 95 -11.32 -2.50 1.18
N LEU A 96 -10.46 -1.52 1.40
CA LEU A 96 -9.25 -1.30 0.62
C LEU A 96 -8.03 -1.85 1.36
N LYS A 97 -7.12 -2.49 0.61
CA LYS A 97 -5.78 -2.85 1.10
C LYS A 97 -4.71 -2.32 0.15
N PRO A 98 -3.48 -2.02 0.61
CA PRO A 98 -2.36 -1.83 -0.29
C PRO A 98 -2.23 -3.01 -1.26
N ALA A 99 -1.87 -2.76 -2.51
CA ALA A 99 -1.67 -3.81 -3.52
C ALA A 99 -0.33 -4.53 -3.32
N VAL A 100 -0.08 -4.94 -2.09
CA VAL A 100 1.04 -5.75 -1.63
C VAL A 100 0.50 -7.12 -1.24
N VAL A 101 1.29 -8.15 -1.49
CA VAL A 101 0.99 -9.52 -1.07
C VAL A 101 1.31 -9.65 0.43
N PHE A 102 0.30 -9.94 1.24
CA PHE A 102 0.50 -10.21 2.66
C PHE A 102 0.86 -11.68 2.93
N PHE A 103 1.37 -11.96 4.12
CA PHE A 103 1.62 -13.34 4.54
C PHE A 103 0.33 -14.17 4.45
N GLY A 104 0.39 -15.27 3.69
CA GLY A 104 -0.75 -16.16 3.46
C GLY A 104 -1.61 -15.83 2.24
N GLU A 105 -1.29 -14.76 1.49
CA GLU A 105 -1.91 -14.44 0.20
C GLU A 105 -1.06 -14.98 -0.98
N ALA A 106 -1.68 -15.10 -2.15
CA ALA A 106 -1.06 -15.49 -3.42
C ALA A 106 -1.37 -14.47 -4.52
#